data_AF-A0A0F9FNH6-F1
#
_entry.id   AF-A0A0F9FNH6-F1
#
_cell.length_a   1.000
_cell.length_b   1.000
_cell.length_c   1.000
_cell.angle_alpha   90.00
_cell.angle_beta   90.00
_cell.angle_gamma   90.00
#
_symmetry.space_group_name_H-M   'P 1'
#
loop_
_entity.id
_entity.type
_entity.pdbx_description
1 polymer ?
#
loop_
_entity_poly.entity_id
_entity_poly.type
_entity_poly.pdbx_seq_one_letter_code
_entity_poly.pdbx_strand_id
1 'polypeptide(L)' 'MVAGYKLKIPHETAGLIKSLHPDLKSRVKAALKSILQDAHSGKALKDELNGLRSFRIRRFR' A
#
# COMPACT_ATOMS: atom_id res chain seq x y z
N MET A 1 1.64 -17.15 18.69
CA MET A 1 2.23 -16.24 17.68
C MET A 1 1.11 -15.37 17.13
N VAL A 2 1.12 -14.06 17.36
CA VAL A 2 0.10 -13.18 16.77
C VAL A 2 0.41 -13.09 15.27
N ALA A 3 -0.50 -13.60 14.43
CA ALA A 3 -0.33 -13.60 12.98
C ALA A 3 -0.44 -12.16 12.44
N GLY A 4 0.70 -11.47 12.37
CA GLY A 4 0.80 -10.15 11.75
C GLY A 4 0.84 -10.26 10.22
N TYR A 5 0.25 -9.29 9.52
CA TYR A 5 0.40 -9.19 8.07
C TYR A 5 1.87 -8.93 7.69
N LYS A 6 2.29 -9.42 6.52
CA LYS A 6 3.61 -9.15 5.94
C LYS A 6 3.45 -8.50 4.57
N LEU A 7 4.18 -7.42 4.33
CA LEU A 7 4.23 -6.78 3.01
C LEU A 7 5.04 -7.65 2.05
N LYS A 8 4.43 -7.98 0.91
CA LYS A 8 5.11 -8.49 -0.27
C LYS A 8 5.04 -7.40 -1.34
N ILE A 9 6.17 -6.83 -1.70
CA ILE A 9 6.27 -5.71 -2.64
C ILE A 9 7.06 -6.20 -3.86
N PRO A 10 6.48 -6.17 -5.08
CA PRO A 10 7.21 -6.47 -6.31
C PRO A 10 8.43 -5.56 -6.51
N HIS A 11 9.46 -6.06 -7.19
CA HIS A 11 10.70 -5.30 -7.40
C HIS A 11 10.46 -3.95 -8.10
N GLU A 12 9.65 -3.97 -9.15
CA GLU A 12 9.17 -2.79 -9.90
C GLU A 12 8.58 -1.73 -8.96
N THR A 13 7.64 -2.14 -8.10
CA THR A 13 6.99 -1.25 -7.12
C THR A 13 7.98 -0.71 -6.10
N ALA A 14 8.93 -1.53 -5.64
CA ALA A 14 9.99 -1.07 -4.74
C ALA A 14 10.91 -0.05 -5.42
N GLY A 15 11.23 -0.24 -6.70
CA GLY A 15 11.98 0.71 -7.53
C GLY A 15 11.25 2.05 -7.64
N LEU A 16 9.95 2.02 -7.96
CA LEU A 16 9.10 3.21 -8.02
C LEU A 16 9.08 3.96 -6.68
N ILE A 17 8.84 3.26 -5.56
CA ILE A 17 8.81 3.91 -4.22
C ILE A 17 10.17 4.54 -3.89
N LYS A 18 11.27 3.93 -4.34
CA LYS A 18 12.62 4.45 -4.11
C LYS A 18 12.87 5.77 -4.86
N SER A 19 12.34 5.93 -6.07
CA SER A 19 12.51 7.12 -6.91
C SER A 19 11.57 8.29 -6.56
N LEU A 20 10.56 8.08 -5.72
CA LEU A 20 9.63 9.16 -5.30
C LEU A 20 10.35 10.29 -4.55
N HIS A 21 9.87 11.52 -4.75
CA HIS A 21 10.24 12.68 -3.93
C HIS A 21 10.07 12.39 -2.43
N PRO A 22 10.99 12.84 -1.55
CA PRO A 22 10.98 12.52 -0.12
C PRO A 22 9.64 12.71 0.58
N ASP A 23 8.91 13.79 0.26
CA ASP A 23 7.60 14.09 0.85
C ASP A 23 6.51 13.09 0.47
N LEU A 24 6.53 12.57 -0.76
CA LEU A 24 5.57 11.56 -1.19
C LEU A 24 5.99 10.19 -0.63
N LYS A 25 7.30 9.90 -0.66
CA LYS A 25 7.88 8.67 -0.13
C LYS A 25 7.56 8.46 1.35
N SER A 26 7.64 9.52 2.17
CA SER A 26 7.29 9.44 3.59
C SER A 26 5.81 9.08 3.80
N ARG A 27 4.91 9.65 3.00
CA ARG A 27 3.47 9.34 3.03
C ARG A 27 3.16 7.93 2.56
N VAL A 28 3.83 7.46 1.51
CA VAL A 28 3.71 6.06 1.05
C VAL A 28 4.17 5.09 2.14
N LYS A 29 5.30 5.35 2.79
CA LYS A 29 5.76 4.53 3.92
C LYS A 29 4.77 4.52 5.09
N ALA A 30 4.17 5.67 5.41
CA ALA A 30 3.14 5.75 6.45
C ALA A 30 1.90 4.92 6.08
N ALA A 31 1.42 5.03 4.84
CA ALA A 31 0.30 4.22 4.34
C ALA A 31 0.58 2.72 4.40
N LEU A 32 1.79 2.28 4.00
CA LEU A 32 2.19 0.86 4.11
C LEU A 32 2.19 0.36 5.55
N LYS A 33 2.59 1.20 6.52
CA LYS A 33 2.47 0.87 7.94
C LYS A 33 1.01 0.75 8.38
N SER A 34 0.13 1.64 7.93
CA SER A 34 -1.31 1.54 8.21
C SER A 34 -1.91 0.25 7.64
N ILE A 35 -1.55 -0.14 6.42
CA ILE A 35 -2.00 -1.40 5.79
C ILE A 35 -1.52 -2.63 6.57
N LEU A 36 -0.32 -2.57 7.17
CA LEU A 36 0.18 -3.64 8.03
C LEU A 36 -0.63 -3.80 9.32
N GLN A 37 -1.18 -2.70 9.85
CA GLN A 37 -2.04 -2.74 11.05
C GLN A 37 -3.46 -3.20 10.70
N ASP A 38 -3.98 -2.75 9.56
CA ASP A 38 -5.29 -3.15 9.05
C ASP A 38 -5.24 -3.37 7.53
N ALA A 39 -5.19 -4.64 7.13
CA ALA A 39 -5.18 -5.06 5.72
C ALA A 39 -6.49 -4.73 4.97
N HIS A 40 -7.54 -4.36 5.69
CA HIS A 40 -8.86 -4.03 5.13
C HIS A 40 -9.14 -2.52 5.09
N SER A 41 -8.16 -1.68 5.42
CA SER A 41 -8.28 -0.22 5.42
C SER A 41 -8.49 0.44 4.05
N GLY A 42 -8.34 -0.32 2.94
CA GLY A 42 -8.56 0.15 1.57
C GLY A 42 -9.94 -0.18 0.99
N LYS A 43 -10.34 0.57 -0.05
CA LYS A 43 -11.58 0.33 -0.81
C LYS A 43 -11.46 -0.96 -1.63
N ALA A 44 -12.37 -1.91 -1.40
CA ALA A 44 -12.47 -3.11 -2.23
C ALA A 44 -12.81 -2.75 -3.68
N LEU A 45 -12.06 -3.32 -4.61
CA LEU A 45 -12.29 -3.19 -6.04
C LEU A 45 -13.25 -4.29 -6.52
N LYS A 46 -13.82 -4.08 -7.71
CA LYS A 46 -14.84 -4.94 -8.31
C LYS A 46 -14.37 -5.49 -9.65
N ASP A 47 -15.20 -6.32 -10.27
CA ASP A 47 -15.00 -6.85 -11.62
C ASP A 47 -13.67 -7.61 -11.72
N GLU A 48 -12.85 -7.32 -12.73
CA GLU A 48 -11.54 -7.97 -12.95
C GLU A 48 -10.53 -7.72 -11.81
N LEU A 49 -10.77 -6.73 -10.96
CA LEU A 49 -9.93 -6.38 -9.81
C LEU A 49 -10.50 -6.89 -8.49
N ASN A 50 -11.49 -7.78 -8.52
CA ASN A 50 -12.03 -8.43 -7.33
C ASN A 50 -10.90 -9.12 -6.53
N GLY A 51 -10.94 -8.98 -5.21
CA GLY A 51 -9.88 -9.44 -4.30
C GLY A 51 -8.78 -8.40 -4.05
N LEU A 52 -8.73 -7.30 -4.82
CA LEU A 52 -7.80 -6.19 -4.59
C LEU A 52 -8.45 -5.05 -3.81
N ARG A 53 -7.60 -4.24 -3.17
CA ARG A 53 -7.99 -3.05 -2.41
C ARG A 53 -7.15 -1.85 -2.82
N SER A 54 -7.80 -0.69 -2.97
CA SER A 54 -7.14 0.59 -3.26
C SER A 54 -7.06 1.45 -2.00
N PHE A 55 -5.87 1.94 -1.67
CA PHE A 55 -5.63 2.79 -0.51
C PHE A 55 -5.26 4.21 -0.96
N ARG A 56 -6.03 5.22 -0.55
CA ARG A 56 -5.83 6.59 -1.03
C ARG A 56 -4.75 7.32 -0.22
N ILE A 57 -3.77 7.91 -0.91
CA ILE A 57 -2.72 8.76 -0.34
C ILE A 57 -2.80 10.15 -1.00
N ARG A 58 -3.58 11.06 -0.42
CA ARG A 58 -3.92 12.37 -1.00
C ARG A 58 -4.53 12.27 -2.41
N ARG A 59 -3.72 12.51 -3.45
CA ARG A 59 -4.09 12.43 -4.88
C ARG A 59 -3.60 11.15 -5.56
N PHE A 60 -2.86 10.31 -4.83
CA PHE A 60 -2.29 9.06 -5.31
C PHE A 60 -3.04 7.86 -4.70
N ARG A 61 -2.90 6.69 -5.31
CA ARG A 61 -3.45 5.40 -4.88
C ARG A 61 -2.43 4.31 -5.16
#